data_AF-A0A535G9I7-F1
#
_entry.id   AF-A0A535G9I7-F1
#
_cell.length_a   1.000
_cell.length_b   1.000
_cell.length_c   1.000
_cell.angle_alpha   90.00
_cell.angle_beta   90.00
_cell.angle_gamma   90.00
#
_symmetry.space_group_name_H-M   'P 1'
#
loop_
_entity.id
_entity.type
_entity.pdbx_description
1 polymer ?
#
loop_
_entity_poly.entity_id
_entity_poly.type
_entity_poly.pdbx_seq_one_letter_code
_entity_poly.pdbx_strand_id
1 'polypeptide(L)' 'MPRIDGHDITLTNPDKVLFPDDGITKGDLVEYYRGIADRMLPQVRDRPLHMNRYPDGIGGIAIQQKRVPDSFPA' A
#
# COMPACT_ATOMS: atom_id res chain seq x y z
N MET A 1 13.12 4.35 -5.55
CA MET A 1 12.93 3.33 -4.50
C MET A 1 12.98 4.06 -3.17
N PRO A 2 11.85 4.29 -2.50
CA PRO A 2 11.87 4.89 -1.17
C PRO A 2 12.59 3.95 -0.19
N ARG A 3 13.48 4.54 0.63
CA ARG A 3 14.09 3.87 1.78
C ARG A 3 13.29 4.23 3.03
N ILE A 4 12.75 3.24 3.72
CA ILE A 4 11.87 3.41 4.89
C ILE A 4 12.44 2.56 6.03
N ASP A 5 12.79 3.19 7.15
CA ASP A 5 13.37 2.54 8.33
C ASP A 5 14.49 1.52 8.02
N GLY A 6 15.34 1.85 7.04
CA GLY A 6 16.46 1.00 6.63
C GLY A 6 16.15 -0.02 5.55
N HIS A 7 14.89 -0.17 5.13
CA HIS A 7 14.44 -1.07 4.06
C HIS A 7 14.28 -0.36 2.72
N ASP A 8 14.79 -0.97 1.65
CA ASP A 8 14.58 -0.49 0.28
C ASP A 8 13.28 -1.06 -0.29
N ILE A 9 12.32 -0.20 -0.58
CA ILE A 9 11.01 -0.60 -1.10
C ILE A 9 10.92 -0.30 -2.60
N THR A 10 10.64 -1.33 -3.39
CA THR A 10 10.40 -1.18 -4.83
C THR A 10 8.96 -0.76 -5.10
N LEU A 11 8.77 0.48 -5.56
CA LEU A 11 7.49 0.94 -6.09
C LEU A 11 7.49 0.87 -7.62
N THR A 12 6.81 -0.12 -8.18
CA THR A 12 6.55 -0.21 -9.63
C THR A 12 5.40 0.71 -10.02
N ASN A 13 5.25 1.14 -11.27
CA ASN A 13 4.08 1.90 -11.79
C ASN A 13 3.49 2.97 -10.83
N PRO A 14 4.30 3.95 -10.36
CA PRO A 14 3.82 4.97 -9.42
C PRO A 14 2.68 5.81 -10.01
N ASP A 15 2.74 6.13 -11.31
CA ASP A 15 1.76 6.98 -12.00
C ASP A 15 0.44 6.26 -12.32
N LYS A 16 0.28 4.99 -11.92
CA LYS A 16 -0.97 4.25 -12.13
C LYS A 16 -2.08 4.87 -11.27
N VAL A 17 -3.12 5.39 -11.92
CA VAL A 17 -4.31 5.92 -11.26
C VAL A 17 -5.07 4.78 -10.56
N LEU A 18 -5.29 4.92 -9.25
CA LEU A 18 -6.06 3.96 -8.44
C LEU A 18 -7.45 4.49 -8.09
N PHE A 19 -7.64 5.81 -8.04
CA PHE A 19 -8.92 6.47 -7.79
C PHE A 19 -9.25 7.37 -9.00
N PRO A 20 -10.00 6.87 -9.99
CA PRO A 20 -10.18 7.57 -11.27
C PRO A 20 -10.88 8.93 -11.14
N ASP A 21 -11.89 9.03 -10.28
CA ASP A 21 -12.68 10.25 -10.11
C ASP A 21 -11.85 11.40 -9.50
N ASP A 22 -10.86 11.05 -8.67
CA ASP A 22 -9.97 12.01 -7.98
C ASP A 22 -8.60 12.15 -8.66
N GLY A 23 -8.29 11.30 -9.64
CA GLY A 23 -6.97 11.22 -10.28
C GLY A 23 -5.83 10.73 -9.39
N ILE A 24 -6.12 10.16 -8.20
CA ILE A 24 -5.09 9.75 -7.23
C ILE A 24 -4.34 8.52 -7.73
N THR A 25 -3.01 8.63 -7.78
CA THR A 25 -2.11 7.58 -8.26
C THR A 25 -1.65 6.64 -7.15
N LYS A 26 -1.00 5.54 -7.54
CA LYS A 26 -0.35 4.63 -6.59
C LYS A 26 0.77 5.32 -5.82
N GLY A 27 1.51 6.22 -6.48
CA GLY A 27 2.52 7.06 -5.84
C GLY A 27 1.94 7.92 -4.73
N ASP A 28 0.83 8.60 -5.02
CA ASP A 28 0.13 9.45 -4.04
C ASP A 28 -0.35 8.65 -2.83
N LEU A 29 -0.92 7.46 -3.06
CA LEU A 29 -1.37 6.58 -1.97
C LEU A 29 -0.22 6.13 -1.07
N VAL A 30 0.95 5.81 -1.66
CA VAL A 30 2.14 5.44 -0.90
C VAL A 30 2.66 6.63 -0.09
N GLU A 31 2.69 7.82 -0.70
CA GLU A 31 3.14 9.04 -0.01
C GLU A 31 2.19 9.43 1.14
N TYR A 32 0.88 9.24 0.95
CA TYR A 32 -0.10 9.40 2.02
C TYR A 32 0.21 8.49 3.21
N TYR A 33 0.37 7.17 2.98
CA TYR A 33 0.71 6.23 4.05
C TYR A 33 2.02 6.57 4.74
N ARG A 34 3.02 7.05 3.98
CA ARG A 34 4.29 7.54 4.52
C ARG A 34 4.08 8.74 5.44
N GLY A 35 3.26 9.70 5.04
CA GLY A 35 2.97 10.92 5.82
C GLY A 35 2.20 10.66 7.11
N ILE A 36 1.36 9.63 7.16
CA ILE A 36 0.56 9.29 8.35
C ILE A 36 1.15 8.17 9.22
N ALA A 37 2.26 7.54 8.78
CA ALA A 37 2.81 6.32 9.41
C ALA A 37 3.02 6.48 10.92
N ASP A 38 3.63 7.58 11.38
CA ASP A 38 3.93 7.83 12.79
C ASP A 38 2.69 7.83 13.70
N ARG A 39 1.53 8.20 13.14
CA ARG A 39 0.25 8.22 13.86
C ARG A 39 -0.52 6.92 13.70
N MET A 40 -0.45 6.30 12.52
CA MET A 40 -1.18 5.08 12.19
C MET A 40 -0.56 3.83 12.81
N LEU A 41 0.78 3.68 12.73
CA LEU A 41 1.48 2.46 13.11
C LEU A 41 1.24 2.05 14.58
N PRO A 42 1.24 2.94 15.58
CA PRO A 42 0.93 2.56 16.96
C PRO A 42 -0.45 1.92 17.14
N GLN A 43 -1.42 2.25 16.28
CA GLN A 43 -2.79 1.74 16.37
C GLN A 43 -2.92 0.32 15.81
N VAL A 44 -2.09 -0.02 14.82
CA VAL A 44 -2.13 -1.31 14.10
C VAL A 44 -1.00 -2.26 14.52
N ARG A 45 -0.05 -1.80 15.34
CA ARG A 45 1.04 -2.62 15.87
C ARG A 45 0.48 -3.85 16.61
N ASP A 46 1.12 -4.99 16.39
CA ASP A 46 0.79 -6.29 16.99
C ASP A 46 -0.65 -6.79 16.70
N ARG A 47 -1.30 -6.25 15.65
CA ARG A 47 -2.62 -6.69 15.19
C ARG A 47 -2.49 -7.42 13.85
N PRO A 48 -3.03 -8.64 13.71
CA PRO A 48 -3.14 -9.29 12.40
C PRO A 48 -3.99 -8.44 11.45
N LEU A 49 -3.48 -8.18 10.25
CA LEU A 49 -4.18 -7.41 9.23
C LEU A 49 -4.60 -8.30 8.05
N HIS A 50 -5.81 -8.07 7.55
CA HIS A 50 -6.23 -8.55 6.23
C HIS A 50 -6.12 -7.39 5.24
N MET A 51 -5.66 -7.68 4.01
CA MET A 51 -5.54 -6.66 2.98
C MET A 51 -6.69 -6.78 1.98
N ASN A 52 -7.35 -5.66 1.71
CA ASN A 52 -8.23 -5.50 0.55
C ASN A 52 -7.44 -4.76 -0.54
N ARG A 53 -7.11 -5.43 -1.64
CA ARG A 53 -6.17 -4.92 -2.65
C ARG A 53 -6.90 -4.67 -3.96
N TYR A 54 -6.54 -3.56 -4.62
CA TYR A 54 -7.07 -3.14 -5.91
C TYR A 54 -5.92 -2.94 -6.90
N PRO A 55 -5.35 -4.00 -7.49
CA PRO A 55 -4.19 -3.89 -8.37
C PRO A 55 -4.43 -2.95 -9.56
N ASP A 56 -5.68 -2.90 -10.03
CA ASP A 56 -6.14 -2.11 -11.19
C ASP A 56 -6.99 -0.89 -10.80
N GLY A 57 -6.92 -0.45 -9.53
CA GLY A 57 -7.71 0.67 -9.01
C GLY A 57 -9.09 0.25 -8.50
N ILE A 58 -9.78 1.19 -7.82
CA ILE A 58 -11.00 0.91 -7.04
C ILE A 58 -12.21 0.49 -7.89
N GLY A 59 -12.20 0.80 -9.18
CA GLY A 59 -13.21 0.32 -10.14
C GLY A 59 -12.94 -1.09 -10.68
N GLY A 60 -11.78 -1.67 -10.36
CA GLY A 60 -11.37 -3.01 -10.77
C GLY A 60 -11.75 -4.10 -9.75
N ILE A 61 -11.15 -5.28 -9.92
CA ILE A 61 -11.38 -6.42 -9.02
C ILE A 61 -10.67 -6.19 -7.68
N ALA A 62 -11.44 -6.37 -6.60
CA ALA A 62 -10.92 -6.42 -5.24
C ALA A 62 -10.38 -7.82 -4.90
N ILE A 63 -9.17 -7.88 -4.36
CA ILE A 63 -8.54 -9.11 -3.85
C ILE A 63 -8.53 -9.07 -2.32
N GLN A 64 -9.27 -9.97 -1.70
CA GLN A 64 -9.26 -10.18 -0.25
C GLN A 64 -8.13 -11.14 0.14
N GLN A 65 -7.06 -10.60 0.73
CA GLN A 65 -5.86 -11.36 1.05
C GLN A 65 -5.67 -11.46 2.56
N LYS A 66 -5.86 -12.69 3.08
CA LYS A 66 -5.64 -13.02 4.51
C LYS A 66 -4.27 -13.59 4.80
N ARG A 67 -3.75 -14.42 3.87
CA ARG A 67 -2.44 -15.08 4.01
C ARG A 67 -1.34 -14.17 3.44
N VAL A 68 -0.22 -14.09 4.15
CA VAL A 68 1.00 -13.42 3.66
C VAL A 68 1.49 -14.19 2.42
N PRO A 69 1.76 -13.50 1.30
CA PRO A 69 2.22 -14.16 0.08
C PRO A 69 3.69 -14.56 0.24
N ASP A 70 4.11 -15.62 -0.44
CA ASP A 70 5.50 -16.12 -0.37
C ASP A 70 6.54 -15.09 -0.87
N SER A 71 6.09 -14.11 -1.64
CA SER A 71 6.91 -12.99 -2.15
C SER A 71 7.01 -11.80 -1.20
N PHE A 72 6.40 -11.86 0.00
CA PHE A 72 6.52 -10.79 0.98
C PHE A 72 7.96 -10.71 1.50
N PRO A 73 8.54 -9.50 1.65
CA PRO A 73 9.89 -9.34 2.20
C PRO A 73 10.02 -9.98 3.59
N ALA A 74 11.21 -10.52 3.86
CA ALA A 74 11.57 -11.11 5.16
C ALA A 74 11.65 -10.07 6.29
#